data_AF-A0A1G0UMB7-F1
#
_entry.id   AF-A0A1G0UMB7-F1
#
_cell.length_a   1.000
_cell.length_b   1.000
_cell.length_c   1.000
_cell.angle_alpha   90.00
_cell.angle_beta   90.00
_cell.angle_gamma   90.00
#
_symmetry.space_group_name_H-M   'P 1'
#
loop_
_entity.id
_entity.type
_entity.pdbx_description
1 polymer ?
#
loop_
_entity_poly.entity_id
_entity_poly.type
_entity_poly.pdbx_seq_one_letter_code
_entity_poly.pdbx_strand_id
1 'polypeptide(L)' 'METTYRLNADELDNKFVDSLKSIFKNKEIEIVVSEIDETEYLLRSTANKEHLLDAVNDVENNKKIIVPEQKQF' A
#
# COMPACT_ATOMS: atom_id res chain seq x y z
N MET A 1 -15.38 12.05 -8.41
CA MET A 1 -14.56 10.86 -8.69
C MET A 1 -13.24 11.11 -8.00
N GLU A 2 -12.91 10.27 -7.03
CA GLU A 2 -11.66 10.33 -6.28
C GLU A 2 -10.72 9.28 -6.86
N THR A 3 -9.45 9.62 -7.04
CA THR A 3 -8.45 8.69 -7.58
C THR A 3 -7.16 8.91 -6.81
N THR A 4 -6.73 7.88 -6.11
CA THR A 4 -5.51 7.91 -5.30
C THR A 4 -4.40 7.18 -6.04
N TYR A 5 -3.31 7.88 -6.29
CA TYR A 5 -2.08 7.28 -6.82
C TYR A 5 -1.10 7.05 -5.68
N ARG A 6 -0.47 5.87 -5.66
CA ARG A 6 0.55 5.52 -4.69
C ARG A 6 1.83 5.16 -5.43
N LEU A 7 2.83 6.03 -5.34
CA LEU A 7 4.09 5.97 -6.08
C LEU A 7 5.25 6.49 -5.23
N ASN A 8 6.46 6.14 -5.61
CA ASN A 8 7.67 6.76 -5.08
C ASN A 8 7.77 8.22 -5.56
N ALA A 9 8.37 9.10 -4.76
CA ALA A 9 8.56 10.51 -5.13
C ALA A 9 9.37 10.68 -6.43
N ASP A 10 10.32 9.78 -6.70
CA ASP A 10 11.15 9.81 -7.92
C ASP A 10 10.35 9.48 -9.20
N GLU A 11 9.14 8.91 -9.06
CA GLU A 11 8.22 8.64 -10.17
C GLU A 11 7.33 9.85 -10.52
N LEU A 12 7.40 10.94 -9.75
CA LEU A 12 6.72 12.20 -10.06
C LEU A 12 7.47 12.95 -11.17
N ASP A 13 7.27 12.50 -12.42
CA ASP A 13 7.89 13.10 -13.60
C ASP A 13 6.89 13.93 -14.44
N ASN A 14 7.42 14.55 -15.50
CA ASN A 14 6.60 15.34 -16.42
C ASN A 14 5.52 14.50 -17.12
N LYS A 15 5.76 13.21 -17.37
CA LYS A 15 4.78 12.33 -18.01
C LYS A 15 3.60 12.06 -17.08
N PHE A 16 3.85 11.91 -15.78
CA PHE A 16 2.79 11.80 -14.78
C PHE A 16 1.92 13.06 -14.76
N VAL A 17 2.53 14.24 -14.75
CA VAL A 17 1.81 15.53 -14.78
C VAL A 17 0.98 15.69 -16.05
N ASP A 18 1.53 15.32 -17.20
CA ASP A 18 0.81 15.37 -18.49
C ASP A 18 -0.38 14.40 -18.51
N SER A 19 -0.23 13.23 -17.90
CA SER A 19 -1.30 12.25 -17.75
C SER A 19 -2.43 12.80 -16.88
N LEU A 20 -2.11 13.43 -15.73
CA LEU A 20 -3.11 14.08 -14.88
C LEU A 20 -3.89 15.18 -15.63
N LYS A 21 -3.19 16.06 -16.35
CA LYS A 21 -3.82 17.12 -17.15
C LYS A 21 -4.76 16.57 -18.21
N SER A 22 -4.41 15.45 -18.82
CA SER A 22 -5.24 14.78 -19.84
C SER A 22 -6.54 14.22 -19.24
N ILE A 23 -6.44 13.52 -18.10
CA ILE A 23 -7.58 12.88 -17.43
C ILE A 23 -8.54 13.91 -16.81
N PHE A 24 -8.00 14.96 -16.21
CA PHE A 24 -8.77 15.98 -15.48
C PHE A 24 -8.92 17.30 -16.24
N LYS A 25 -8.86 17.26 -17.57
CA LYS A 25 -8.95 18.45 -18.42
C LYS A 25 -10.13 19.36 -18.04
N ASN A 26 -9.83 20.65 -17.85
CA ASN A 26 -10.78 21.70 -17.47
C ASN A 26 -11.49 21.49 -16.13
N LYS A 27 -10.95 20.65 -15.24
CA LYS A 27 -11.45 20.47 -13.87
C LYS A 27 -10.49 21.13 -12.89
N GLU A 28 -11.05 21.69 -11.83
CA GLU A 28 -10.26 22.05 -10.64
C GLU A 28 -9.87 20.75 -9.92
N ILE A 29 -8.60 20.64 -9.55
CA ILE A 29 -8.06 19.46 -8.87
C ILE A 29 -7.29 19.90 -7.63
N GLU A 30 -7.34 19.06 -6.61
CA GLU A 30 -6.51 19.14 -5.41
C GLU A 30 -5.47 18.00 -5.47
N ILE A 31 -4.22 18.29 -5.08
CA ILE A 31 -3.16 17.30 -4.93
C ILE A 31 -2.74 17.28 -3.47
N VAL A 32 -2.91 16.14 -2.81
CA VAL A 32 -2.46 15.91 -1.43
C VAL A 32 -1.21 15.04 -1.48
N VAL A 33 -0.10 15.53 -0.93
CA VAL A 33 1.17 14.79 -0.82
C VAL A 33 1.44 14.53 0.65
N SER A 34 1.64 13.26 0.99
CA SER A 34 2.04 12.82 2.33
C SER A 34 3.09 11.73 2.21
N GLU A 35 4.05 11.72 3.12
CA GLU A 35 4.91 10.56 3.30
C GLU A 35 4.05 9.37 3.77
N ILE A 36 4.28 8.20 3.18
CA ILE A 36 3.57 6.99 3.57
C ILE A 36 4.49 6.15 4.43
N ASP A 37 4.38 6.31 5.75
CA ASP A 37 4.92 5.34 6.69
C ASP A 37 3.88 4.25 6.95
N GLU A 38 3.93 3.17 6.15
CA GLU A 38 3.08 2.00 6.37
C GLU A 38 3.33 1.35 7.73
N THR A 39 4.55 1.43 8.26
CA THR A 39 4.88 0.80 9.53
C THR A 39 4.16 1.54 10.64
N GLU A 40 4.23 2.87 10.66
CA GLU A 40 3.46 3.67 11.62
C GLU A 40 1.95 3.43 11.47
N TYR A 41 1.43 3.41 10.24
CA TYR A 41 0.01 3.15 9.99
C TYR A 41 -0.44 1.77 10.51
N LEU A 42 0.30 0.71 10.18
CA LEU A 42 -0.01 -0.66 10.62
C LEU A 42 0.13 -0.81 12.13
N LEU A 43 1.09 -0.13 12.75
CA LEU A 43 1.34 -0.21 14.19
C LEU A 43 0.52 0.79 15.03
N ARG A 44 -0.30 1.63 14.40
CA ARG A 44 -1.07 2.70 15.07
C ARG A 44 -2.07 2.18 16.11
N SER A 45 -2.66 1.01 15.89
CA SER A 45 -3.58 0.36 16.84
C SER A 45 -2.84 -0.71 17.63
N THR A 46 -2.94 -0.68 18.97
CA THR A 46 -2.36 -1.72 19.83
C THR A 46 -2.83 -3.12 19.44
N ALA A 47 -4.12 -3.28 19.16
CA ALA A 47 -4.68 -4.58 18.75
C ALA A 47 -4.12 -5.04 17.39
N ASN A 48 -3.96 -4.13 16.42
CA ASN A 48 -3.41 -4.50 15.11
C ASN A 48 -1.91 -4.81 15.22
N LYS A 49 -1.17 -4.04 16.03
CA LYS A 49 0.24 -4.27 16.32
C LYS A 49 0.47 -5.64 16.95
N GLU A 50 -0.26 -5.99 18.00
CA GLU A 50 -0.14 -7.30 18.66
C GLU A 50 -0.44 -8.44 17.69
N HIS A 51 -1.54 -8.33 16.95
CA HIS A 51 -1.91 -9.33 15.95
C HIS A 51 -0.84 -9.51 14.85
N LEU A 52 -0.25 -8.43 14.35
CA LEU A 52 0.81 -8.48 13.35
C LEU A 52 2.09 -9.12 13.91
N LEU A 53 2.49 -8.77 15.13
CA LEU A 53 3.68 -9.34 15.77
C LEU A 53 3.51 -10.85 16.05
N ASP A 54 2.32 -11.25 16.49
CA ASP A 54 1.99 -12.67 16.68
C ASP A 54 2.05 -13.44 15.35
N ALA A 55 1.52 -12.86 14.27
CA ALA A 55 1.58 -13.46 12.94
C ALA A 55 3.01 -13.60 12.42
N VAL A 56 3.87 -12.59 12.64
CA VAL A 56 5.30 -12.67 12.30
C VAL A 56 5.97 -13.82 13.06
N ASN A 57 5.74 -13.91 14.38
CA ASN A 57 6.28 -14.99 15.20
C ASN A 57 5.75 -16.36 14.78
N ASP A 58 4.47 -16.48 14.41
CA ASP A 58 3.91 -17.72 13.88
C ASP A 58 4.64 -18.16 12.61
N VAL A 59 4.88 -17.24 11.66
CA VAL A 59 5.61 -17.54 10.42
C VAL A 59 7.06 -17.94 10.69
N GLU A 60 7.79 -17.19 11.52
CA GLU A 60 9.19 -17.49 11.86
C GLU A 60 9.35 -18.87 12.51
N ASN A 61 8.36 -19.28 13.30
CA ASN A 61 8.34 -20.57 13.98
C ASN A 61 7.64 -21.68 13.18
N ASN A 62 7.29 -21.45 11.91
CA ASN A 62 6.52 -22.39 11.06
C ASN A 62 5.21 -22.88 11.71
N LYS A 63 4.57 -22.04 12.52
CA LYS A 63 3.28 -22.29 13.15
C LYS A 63 2.18 -21.68 12.29
N LYS A 64 1.02 -22.33 12.25
CA LYS A 64 -0.19 -21.86 11.56
C LYS A 64 0.00 -21.53 10.07
N ILE A 65 1.02 -22.11 9.42
CA ILE A 65 1.23 -22.01 7.98
C ILE A 65 0.47 -23.14 7.31
N ILE A 66 -0.39 -22.80 6.34
CA ILE A 66 -1.07 -23.77 5.48
C ILE A 66 -0.35 -23.76 4.14
N VAL A 67 0.29 -24.88 3.78
CA VAL A 67 0.86 -25.08 2.45
C VAL A 67 -0.16 -25.87 1.63
N PRO A 68 -0.76 -25.30 0.58
CA PRO A 68 -1.70 -26.04 -0.26
C PRO A 68 -0.97 -27.15 -1.03
N GLU A 69 -1.55 -28.36 -1.04
CA GLU A 69 -1.06 -29.44 -1.90
C GLU A 69 -1.28 -29.05 -3.36
N GLN A 70 -0.21 -28.69 -4.07
CA GLN A 70 -0.23 -28.57 -5.51
C GLN A 70 -0.25 -29.96 -6.13
N LYS A 71 -1.44 -30.59 -6.19
CA LYS A 71 -1.63 -31.70 -7.12
C LYS A 71 -1.48 -31.13 -8.53
N GLN A 72 -0.41 -31.54 -9.20
CA GLN A 72 -0.17 -31.28 -10.62
C GLN A 72 -1.44 -31.62 -11.41
N PHE A 73 -1.99 -30.61 -12.08
CA PHE A 73 -2.96 -30.80 -13.15
C PHE A 73 -2.28 -31.49 -14.33
#